data_AF-A0A7S3WP70-F1
#
_entry.id   AF-A0A7S3WP70-F1
#
_cell.length_a   1.000
_cell.length_b   1.000
_cell.length_c   1.000
_cell.angle_alpha   90.00
_cell.angle_beta   90.00
_cell.angle_gamma   90.00
#
_symmetry.space_group_name_H-M   'P 1'
#
loop_
_entity.id
_entity.type
_entity.pdbx_description
1 polymer ?
#
loop_
_entity_poly.entity_id
_entity_poly.type
_entity_poly.pdbx_seq_one_letter_code
_entity_poly.pdbx_strand_id
1 'polypeptide(L)'
;LTTPQGVDLNLDNFSLSETTKVSAEAVAGSWGSESKIDADAFFSNIEGKSTVFSDDDKKLLQDVFNPNLSDRREEGEIFMAPDTSASHVAKLRNLVKEEEAVRARRKAHFFSMDFVMGNAGPLFPCSWTSEFEISQEGIAKKALVGPVAGGVLQPCPEYVASAHMFEGALKTATPVFDMPTEEGMRFRIYRVGSLEVRTVQAHNGEEVVGAVFSVRVAAEQGSERSVADKELIVKAQSAYEQVTRKQ
;
A
#
# COMPACT_ATOMS: atom_id res chain seq x y z
N LEU A 1 21.16 1.89 18.21
CA LEU A 1 20.57 2.28 19.50
C LEU A 1 20.12 3.73 19.38
N THR A 2 18.84 3.94 19.02
CA THR A 2 18.20 5.25 18.94
C THR A 2 17.92 5.72 20.37
N THR A 3 18.62 6.74 20.84
CA THR A 3 18.33 7.39 22.12
C THR A 3 16.98 8.11 22.01
N PRO A 4 16.01 7.85 22.91
CA PRO A 4 14.76 8.57 22.90
C PRO A 4 15.02 10.05 23.16
N GLN A 5 14.67 10.91 22.21
CA GLN A 5 14.63 12.35 22.43
C GLN A 5 13.37 12.64 23.25
N GLY A 6 13.53 12.75 24.57
CA GLY A 6 12.48 13.29 25.43
C GLY A 6 12.24 14.75 25.05
N VAL A 7 10.97 15.12 24.87
CA VAL A 7 10.57 16.53 24.75
C VAL A 7 10.62 17.10 26.17
N ASP A 8 11.52 18.04 26.42
CA ASP A 8 11.55 18.78 27.67
C ASP A 8 10.30 19.68 27.74
N LEU A 9 9.35 19.30 28.60
CA LEU A 9 8.11 20.04 28.83
C LEU A 9 8.28 21.13 29.89
N ASN A 10 9.51 21.55 30.20
CA ASN A 10 9.73 22.62 31.16
C ASN A 10 9.21 23.96 30.60
N LEU A 11 7.98 24.31 31.00
CA LEU A 11 7.27 25.52 30.61
C LEU A 11 7.88 26.80 31.22
N ASP A 12 8.76 26.69 32.22
CA ASP A 12 9.40 27.85 32.87
C ASP A 12 10.35 28.62 31.95
N ASN A 13 10.80 27.99 30.85
CA ASN A 13 11.63 28.63 29.83
C ASN A 13 10.81 29.30 28.70
N PHE A 14 9.48 29.19 28.70
CA PHE A 14 8.64 29.82 27.69
C PHE A 14 8.31 31.26 28.08
N SER A 15 9.24 32.17 27.79
CA SER A 15 9.05 33.60 28.08
C SER A 15 8.17 34.29 27.03
N LEU A 16 6.94 34.64 27.40
CA LEU A 16 6.02 35.43 26.56
C LEU A 16 6.33 36.93 26.57
N SER A 17 7.35 37.39 27.30
CA SER A 17 7.64 38.82 27.46
C SER A 17 8.35 39.46 26.26
N GLU A 18 8.99 38.67 25.39
CA GLU A 18 9.67 39.15 24.19
C GLU A 18 8.87 38.82 22.95
N THR A 19 8.15 39.81 22.41
CA THR A 19 7.49 39.67 21.11
C THR A 19 8.57 39.62 20.02
N THR A 20 8.88 38.40 19.56
CA THR A 20 9.71 38.22 18.37
C THR A 20 8.94 38.76 17.17
N LYS A 21 9.39 39.89 16.61
CA LYS A 21 8.85 40.43 15.37
C LYS A 21 9.26 39.48 14.23
N VAL A 22 8.39 38.54 13.90
CA VAL A 22 8.55 37.71 12.70
C VAL A 22 8.31 38.62 11.50
N SER A 23 9.29 38.68 10.61
CA SER A 23 9.15 39.39 9.33
C SER A 23 7.89 38.89 8.62
N ALA A 24 7.03 39.80 8.17
CA ALA A 24 5.80 39.43 7.46
C ALA A 24 6.15 38.56 6.24
N GLU A 25 5.81 37.28 6.31
CA GLU A 25 6.04 36.35 5.22
C GLU A 25 4.94 36.52 4.16
N ALA A 26 5.30 36.31 2.89
CA ALA A 26 4.32 36.31 1.82
C ALA A 26 3.29 35.18 2.04
N VAL A 27 2.01 35.51 1.87
CA VAL A 27 0.93 34.52 1.85
C VAL A 27 1.04 33.73 0.55
N ALA A 28 1.21 32.41 0.63
CA ALA A 28 1.33 31.53 -0.52
C ALA A 28 0.15 30.59 -0.70
N GLY A 29 -0.58 30.28 0.38
CA GLY A 29 -1.76 29.43 0.32
C GLY A 29 -3.00 30.23 -0.07
N SER A 30 -3.77 29.74 -1.05
CA SER A 30 -5.00 30.41 -1.50
C SER A 30 -6.12 30.44 -0.43
N TRP A 31 -5.96 29.70 0.68
CA TRP A 31 -6.91 29.67 1.78
C TRP A 31 -6.68 30.76 2.85
N GLY A 32 -5.71 31.66 2.64
CA GLY A 32 -5.38 32.75 3.57
C GLY A 32 -6.01 34.12 3.27
N SER A 33 -6.72 34.26 2.15
CA SER A 33 -7.21 35.57 1.67
C SER A 33 -8.43 36.11 2.41
N GLU A 34 -9.18 35.25 3.11
CA GLU A 34 -10.38 35.64 3.85
C GLU A 34 -10.12 35.62 5.35
N SER A 35 -10.60 36.65 6.05
CA SER A 35 -10.26 36.96 7.45
C SER A 35 -10.84 36.01 8.51
N LYS A 36 -11.28 34.81 8.12
CA LYS A 36 -11.59 33.60 8.91
C LYS A 36 -12.45 32.71 8.04
N ILE A 37 -11.90 31.61 7.55
CA ILE A 37 -12.68 30.56 6.90
C ILE A 37 -13.13 29.63 8.03
N ASP A 38 -14.45 29.43 8.18
CA ASP A 38 -14.98 28.43 9.10
C ASP A 38 -14.63 27.01 8.61
N ALA A 39 -14.69 26.02 9.51
CA ALA A 39 -14.30 24.66 9.20
C ALA A 39 -15.11 24.06 8.04
N ASP A 40 -16.44 24.28 8.05
CA ASP A 40 -17.36 23.74 7.05
C ASP A 40 -17.07 24.30 5.66
N ALA A 41 -16.83 25.60 5.56
CA ALA A 41 -16.42 26.29 4.35
C ALA A 41 -15.04 25.81 3.88
N PHE A 42 -14.09 25.64 4.81
CA PHE A 42 -12.75 25.13 4.48
C PHE A 42 -12.82 23.73 3.85
N PHE A 43 -13.48 22.78 4.49
CA PHE A 43 -13.61 21.42 3.97
C PHE A 43 -14.51 21.33 2.73
N SER A 44 -15.56 22.16 2.62
CA SER A 44 -16.37 22.25 1.40
C SER A 44 -15.57 22.76 0.19
N ASN A 45 -14.61 23.66 0.40
CA ASN A 45 -13.69 24.11 -0.65
C ASN A 45 -12.75 22.98 -1.10
N ILE A 46 -12.21 22.20 -0.15
CA ILE A 46 -11.36 21.03 -0.44
C ILE A 46 -12.13 20.00 -1.27
N GLU A 47 -13.42 19.79 -1.00
CA GLU A 47 -14.28 18.86 -1.74
C GLU A 47 -14.71 19.35 -3.13
N GLY A 48 -14.23 20.52 -3.56
CA GLY A 48 -14.53 21.07 -4.88
C GLY A 48 -15.94 21.66 -5.01
N LYS A 49 -16.68 21.81 -3.91
CA LYS A 49 -17.99 22.49 -3.90
C LYS A 49 -17.87 24.00 -4.11
N SER A 50 -16.66 24.54 -4.01
CA SER A 50 -16.35 25.96 -4.12
C SER A 50 -15.04 26.20 -4.89
N THR A 51 -14.89 27.41 -5.42
CA THR A 51 -13.77 27.83 -6.29
C THR A 51 -12.81 28.81 -5.62
N VAL A 52 -12.88 28.99 -4.30
CA VAL A 52 -11.98 29.92 -3.58
C VAL A 52 -10.54 29.42 -3.62
N PHE A 53 -10.34 28.10 -3.50
CA PHE A 53 -8.99 27.52 -3.51
C PHE A 53 -8.51 27.25 -4.94
N SER A 54 -7.21 27.49 -5.16
CA SER A 54 -6.55 27.05 -6.40
C SER A 54 -6.57 25.53 -6.51
N ASP A 55 -6.58 24.98 -7.72
CA ASP A 55 -6.64 23.53 -7.93
C ASP A 55 -5.44 22.80 -7.33
N ASP A 56 -4.24 23.41 -7.40
CA ASP A 56 -3.02 22.88 -6.79
C ASP A 56 -3.13 22.82 -5.26
N ASP A 57 -3.67 23.87 -4.63
CA ASP A 57 -3.85 23.90 -3.17
C ASP A 57 -4.99 22.98 -2.73
N LYS A 58 -6.06 22.83 -3.52
CA LYS A 58 -7.11 21.83 -3.27
C LYS A 58 -6.52 20.44 -3.22
N LYS A 59 -5.72 20.07 -4.24
CA LYS A 59 -5.07 18.75 -4.29
C LYS A 59 -4.15 18.55 -3.08
N LEU A 60 -3.30 19.54 -2.78
CA LEU A 60 -2.42 19.51 -1.61
C LEU A 60 -3.20 19.29 -0.31
N LEU A 61 -4.26 20.05 -0.09
CA LEU A 61 -5.09 19.97 1.12
C LEU A 61 -5.93 18.69 1.17
N GLN A 62 -6.35 18.13 0.03
CA GLN A 62 -6.99 16.81 -0.04
C GLN A 62 -6.03 15.70 0.40
N ASP A 63 -4.77 15.76 -0.04
CA ASP A 63 -3.75 14.80 0.36
C ASP A 63 -3.45 14.89 1.86
N VAL A 64 -3.40 16.11 2.42
CA VAL A 64 -3.11 16.37 3.83
C VAL A 64 -4.29 16.05 4.76
N PHE A 65 -5.50 16.48 4.38
CA PHE A 65 -6.73 16.27 5.15
C PHE A 65 -7.59 15.14 4.57
N ASN A 66 -6.93 14.03 4.26
CA ASN A 66 -7.62 12.82 3.83
C ASN A 66 -8.63 12.41 4.93
N PRO A 67 -9.94 12.32 4.63
CA PRO A 67 -10.98 12.05 5.64
C PRO A 67 -10.78 10.77 6.45
N ASN A 68 -9.92 9.86 5.99
CA ASN A 68 -9.72 8.55 6.59
C ASN A 68 -8.40 8.44 7.37
N LEU A 69 -7.53 9.45 7.21
CA LEU A 69 -6.25 9.54 7.92
C LEU A 69 -6.23 10.72 8.89
N SER A 70 -7.18 11.65 8.74
CA SER A 70 -7.30 12.87 9.53
C SER A 70 -8.71 12.99 10.10
N ASP A 71 -8.80 12.96 11.42
CA ASP A 71 -10.00 13.24 12.22
C ASP A 71 -10.28 14.75 12.37
N ARG A 72 -9.40 15.63 11.85
CA ARG A 72 -9.54 17.10 11.97
C ARG A 72 -10.86 17.69 11.45
N ARG A 73 -11.63 16.93 10.67
CA ARG A 73 -12.99 17.31 10.25
C ARG A 73 -14.00 17.25 11.39
N GLU A 74 -13.78 16.37 12.36
CA GLU A 74 -14.63 16.19 13.54
C GLU A 74 -14.43 17.30 14.57
N GLU A 75 -13.40 18.13 14.41
CA GLU A 75 -13.12 19.28 15.26
C GLU A 75 -14.19 20.38 15.16
N GLY A 76 -14.95 20.46 14.07
CA GLY A 76 -16.01 21.45 13.91
C GLY A 76 -15.51 22.89 14.13
N GLU A 77 -16.16 23.64 15.03
CA GLU A 77 -15.85 25.06 15.27
C GLU A 77 -14.46 25.34 15.87
N ILE A 78 -13.80 24.33 16.48
CA ILE A 78 -12.44 24.52 17.04
C ILE A 78 -11.33 24.28 16.01
N PHE A 79 -11.71 23.85 14.80
CA PHE A 79 -10.75 23.68 13.71
C PHE A 79 -10.10 25.02 13.35
N MET A 80 -8.78 24.99 13.21
CA MET A 80 -7.97 26.11 12.74
C MET A 80 -7.29 25.71 11.43
N ALA A 81 -7.54 26.47 10.37
CA ALA A 81 -6.89 26.25 9.09
C ALA A 81 -5.36 26.30 9.22
N PRO A 82 -4.62 25.49 8.43
CA PRO A 82 -3.16 25.48 8.48
C PRO A 82 -2.59 26.83 8.06
N ASP A 83 -1.37 27.11 8.53
CA ASP A 83 -0.65 28.35 8.20
C ASP A 83 -0.49 28.50 6.67
N THR A 84 -0.66 29.73 6.19
CA THR A 84 -0.63 30.11 4.77
C THR A 84 0.68 30.78 4.37
N SER A 85 1.60 30.93 5.32
CA SER A 85 2.95 31.44 5.09
C SER A 85 3.70 30.64 4.02
N ALA A 86 4.48 31.32 3.18
CA ALA A 86 5.19 30.70 2.07
C ALA A 86 6.10 29.53 2.52
N SER A 87 6.80 29.67 3.64
CA SER A 87 7.66 28.65 4.23
C SER A 87 6.87 27.42 4.65
N HIS A 88 5.73 27.59 5.32
CA HIS A 88 4.88 26.49 5.74
C HIS A 88 4.32 25.73 4.53
N VAL A 89 3.74 26.45 3.56
CA VAL A 89 3.14 25.84 2.36
C VAL A 89 4.21 25.14 1.52
N ALA A 90 5.40 25.73 1.36
CA ALA A 90 6.50 25.09 0.65
C ALA A 90 6.96 23.80 1.37
N LYS A 91 7.06 23.83 2.70
CA LYS A 91 7.39 22.65 3.50
C LYS A 91 6.33 21.56 3.34
N LEU A 92 5.05 21.92 3.39
CA LEU A 92 3.93 20.98 3.23
C LEU A 92 3.96 20.30 1.85
N ARG A 93 4.17 21.07 0.77
CA ARG A 93 4.33 20.53 -0.59
C ARG A 93 5.50 19.56 -0.70
N ASN A 94 6.64 19.88 -0.06
CA ASN A 94 7.79 18.98 -0.04
C ASN A 94 7.49 17.67 0.71
N LEU A 95 6.84 17.75 1.88
CA LEU A 95 6.47 16.56 2.65
C LEU A 95 5.51 15.65 1.88
N VAL A 96 4.48 16.20 1.24
CA VAL A 96 3.54 15.42 0.42
C VAL A 96 4.25 14.74 -0.76
N LYS A 97 5.19 15.44 -1.40
CA LYS A 97 6.00 14.87 -2.48
C LYS A 97 6.92 13.74 -2.00
N GLU A 98 7.53 13.88 -0.82
CA GLU A 98 8.34 12.84 -0.20
C GLU A 98 7.50 11.60 0.14
N GLU A 99 6.30 11.81 0.67
CA GLU A 99 5.35 10.73 0.96
C GLU A 99 4.93 9.99 -0.33
N GLU A 100 4.62 10.72 -1.40
CA GLU A 100 4.32 10.12 -2.71
C GLU A 100 5.49 9.27 -3.23
N ALA A 101 6.72 9.75 -3.07
CA ALA A 101 7.92 8.99 -3.43
C ALA A 101 8.10 7.73 -2.57
N VAL A 102 7.78 7.76 -1.28
CA VAL A 102 7.74 6.56 -0.41
C VAL A 102 6.69 5.57 -0.91
N ARG A 103 5.48 6.04 -1.21
CA ARG A 103 4.37 5.21 -1.71
C ARG A 103 4.72 4.55 -3.04
N ALA A 104 5.37 5.26 -3.95
CA ALA A 104 5.87 4.72 -5.21
C ALA A 104 6.92 3.62 -4.98
N ARG A 105 7.88 3.85 -4.07
CA ARG A 105 8.90 2.84 -3.71
C ARG A 105 8.29 1.60 -3.07
N ARG A 106 7.31 1.76 -2.19
CA ARG A 106 6.55 0.63 -1.59
C ARG A 106 5.89 -0.21 -2.67
N LYS A 107 5.11 0.42 -3.57
CA LYS A 107 4.49 -0.28 -4.70
C LYS A 107 5.52 -1.01 -5.56
N ALA A 108 6.60 -0.34 -5.93
CA ALA A 108 7.66 -0.95 -6.74
C ALA A 108 8.29 -2.17 -6.05
N HIS A 109 8.61 -2.08 -4.75
CA HIS A 109 9.15 -3.22 -4.00
C HIS A 109 8.13 -4.35 -3.90
N PHE A 110 6.88 -4.04 -3.54
CA PHE A 110 5.82 -5.04 -3.45
C PHE A 110 5.54 -5.76 -4.78
N PHE A 111 5.70 -5.08 -5.92
CA PHE A 111 5.54 -5.68 -7.25
C PHE A 111 6.83 -6.32 -7.79
N SER A 112 7.93 -6.32 -7.02
CA SER A 112 9.17 -6.98 -7.39
C SER A 112 9.19 -8.44 -6.94
N MET A 113 10.02 -9.28 -7.55
CA MET A 113 10.23 -10.65 -7.09
C MET A 113 10.91 -10.75 -5.72
N ASP A 114 11.54 -9.66 -5.27
CA ASP A 114 12.32 -9.61 -4.02
C ASP A 114 11.43 -9.43 -2.77
N PHE A 115 10.16 -9.06 -2.95
CA PHE A 115 9.24 -8.98 -1.82
C PHE A 115 8.90 -10.39 -1.30
N VAL A 116 9.11 -10.59 0.00
CA VAL A 116 8.85 -11.85 0.69
C VAL A 116 7.76 -11.65 1.74
N MET A 117 6.71 -12.46 1.68
CA MET A 117 5.66 -12.46 2.71
C MET A 117 6.27 -12.81 4.08
N GLY A 118 6.02 -11.98 5.08
CA GLY A 118 6.60 -12.14 6.43
C GLY A 118 7.99 -11.52 6.61
N ASN A 119 8.60 -10.98 5.54
CA ASN A 119 9.79 -10.14 5.58
C ASN A 119 9.69 -9.06 4.49
N ALA A 120 8.77 -8.12 4.71
CA ALA A 120 8.44 -7.07 3.74
C ALA A 120 9.54 -6.02 3.57
N GLY A 121 10.50 -5.96 4.49
CA GLY A 121 11.57 -4.97 4.51
C GLY A 121 11.17 -3.63 5.13
N PRO A 122 12.11 -2.67 5.21
CA PRO A 122 11.97 -1.44 6.00
C PRO A 122 11.02 -0.40 5.39
N LEU A 123 10.56 -0.61 4.16
CA LEU A 123 9.59 0.28 3.53
C LEU A 123 8.16 0.04 4.05
N PHE A 124 7.91 -1.05 4.76
CA PHE A 124 6.58 -1.46 5.20
C PHE A 124 6.45 -1.39 6.73
N PRO A 125 5.22 -1.37 7.25
CA PRO A 125 4.99 -1.46 8.69
C PRO A 125 5.72 -2.67 9.27
N CYS A 126 6.31 -2.52 10.46
CA CYS A 126 7.00 -3.63 11.13
C CYS A 126 6.08 -4.83 11.38
N SER A 127 4.76 -4.59 11.54
CA SER A 127 3.73 -5.62 11.69
C SER A 127 3.57 -6.55 10.48
N TRP A 128 4.13 -6.21 9.32
CA TRP A 128 4.17 -7.09 8.15
C TRP A 128 5.32 -8.10 8.19
N THR A 129 6.29 -7.87 9.07
CA THR A 129 7.41 -8.78 9.31
C THR A 129 7.06 -9.66 10.50
N SER A 130 7.13 -10.98 10.31
CA SER A 130 6.79 -11.93 11.35
C SER A 130 7.78 -11.81 12.53
N GLU A 131 7.29 -11.49 13.72
CA GLU A 131 8.13 -11.25 14.92
C GLU A 131 8.88 -12.51 15.41
N PHE A 132 8.64 -13.69 14.83
CA PHE A 132 9.15 -14.97 15.29
C PHE A 132 10.61 -15.28 14.93
N GLU A 133 11.37 -14.36 14.33
CA GLU A 133 12.74 -14.64 13.85
C GLU A 133 13.89 -14.25 14.82
N ILE A 134 13.61 -13.71 16.01
CA ILE A 134 14.67 -13.05 16.81
C ILE A 134 15.26 -13.88 17.97
N SER A 135 14.81 -15.10 18.30
CA SER A 135 15.37 -15.78 19.49
C SER A 135 15.42 -17.31 19.49
N GLN A 136 15.84 -17.96 18.39
CA GLN A 136 16.15 -19.39 18.48
C GLN A 136 17.35 -19.80 17.62
N GLU A 137 18.55 -19.50 18.13
CA GLU A 137 19.76 -20.27 17.80
C GLU A 137 19.47 -21.76 18.10
N GLY A 138 19.25 -22.56 17.06
CA GLY A 138 19.48 -24.01 17.14
C GLY A 138 18.36 -24.96 16.68
N ILE A 139 17.14 -24.50 16.36
CA ILE A 139 16.14 -25.41 15.78
C ILE A 139 15.48 -24.75 14.58
N ALA A 140 15.89 -25.16 13.39
CA ALA A 140 15.28 -24.82 12.11
C ALA A 140 13.82 -25.31 12.07
N LYS A 141 12.91 -24.53 12.67
CA LYS A 141 11.47 -24.73 12.50
C LYS A 141 11.11 -24.13 11.15
N LYS A 142 10.80 -25.01 10.20
CA LYS A 142 10.12 -24.68 8.94
C LYS A 142 9.01 -23.66 9.22
N ALA A 143 9.19 -22.43 8.76
CA ALA A 143 8.19 -21.39 8.81
C ALA A 143 6.91 -21.91 8.15
N LEU A 144 5.83 -22.01 8.94
CA LEU A 144 4.61 -22.72 8.58
C LEU A 144 3.65 -21.89 7.71
N VAL A 145 3.96 -20.65 7.35
CA VAL A 145 3.06 -19.78 6.58
C VAL A 145 3.85 -18.79 5.72
N GLY A 146 4.80 -19.30 4.94
CA GLY A 146 5.41 -18.58 3.81
C GLY A 146 4.91 -19.13 2.48
N PRO A 147 5.10 -18.44 1.34
CA PRO A 147 4.78 -19.00 0.02
C PRO A 147 5.41 -20.39 -0.05
N VAL A 148 4.68 -21.39 -0.56
CA VAL A 148 5.16 -22.78 -0.72
C VAL A 148 6.66 -22.75 -1.00
N ALA A 149 7.44 -23.04 0.04
CA ALA A 149 8.82 -22.57 0.13
C ALA A 149 9.64 -23.18 -1.01
N GLY A 150 9.99 -22.37 -2.02
CA GLY A 150 10.84 -22.78 -3.13
C GLY A 150 10.24 -22.68 -4.54
N GLY A 151 9.06 -22.07 -4.71
CA GLY A 151 8.60 -21.71 -6.05
C GLY A 151 9.46 -20.61 -6.68
N VAL A 152 10.02 -20.85 -7.87
CA VAL A 152 10.68 -19.78 -8.65
C VAL A 152 9.61 -18.95 -9.32
N LEU A 153 9.51 -17.67 -8.96
CA LEU A 153 8.62 -16.72 -9.61
C LEU A 153 9.18 -16.32 -10.98
N GLN A 154 8.32 -16.25 -11.98
CA GLN A 154 8.65 -15.70 -13.29
C GLN A 154 7.67 -14.56 -13.59
N PRO A 155 8.15 -13.33 -13.90
CA PRO A 155 7.27 -12.23 -14.28
C PRO A 155 6.48 -12.55 -15.55
N CYS A 156 5.19 -12.24 -15.53
CA CYS A 156 4.27 -12.43 -16.65
C CYS A 156 3.56 -11.11 -16.99
N PRO A 157 4.29 -10.10 -17.51
CA PRO A 157 3.75 -8.76 -17.75
C PRO A 157 2.58 -8.73 -18.74
N GLU A 158 2.48 -9.72 -19.64
CA GLU A 158 1.37 -9.88 -20.57
C GLU A 158 0.01 -10.00 -19.87
N TYR A 159 -0.02 -10.61 -18.67
CA TYR A 159 -1.25 -10.73 -17.89
C TYR A 159 -1.64 -9.43 -17.17
N VAL A 160 -0.68 -8.53 -16.92
CA VAL A 160 -0.97 -7.21 -16.34
C VAL A 160 -1.77 -6.37 -17.34
N ALA A 161 -1.42 -6.42 -18.63
CA ALA A 161 -2.18 -5.76 -19.69
C ALA A 161 -3.61 -6.33 -19.85
N SER A 162 -3.81 -7.59 -19.44
CA SER A 162 -5.09 -8.29 -19.48
C SER A 162 -5.70 -8.48 -18.09
N ALA A 163 -5.51 -7.52 -17.17
CA ALA A 163 -5.95 -7.59 -15.78
C ALA A 163 -7.45 -7.93 -15.59
N HIS A 164 -8.31 -7.51 -16.53
CA HIS A 164 -9.75 -7.80 -16.51
C HIS A 164 -10.07 -9.31 -16.48
N MET A 165 -9.18 -10.17 -16.98
CA MET A 165 -9.37 -11.63 -16.93
C MET A 165 -9.41 -12.17 -15.49
N PHE A 166 -8.82 -11.44 -14.53
CA PHE A 166 -8.79 -11.82 -13.13
C PHE A 166 -9.99 -11.29 -12.33
N GLU A 167 -10.82 -10.40 -12.88
CA GLU A 167 -11.86 -9.70 -12.10
C GLU A 167 -12.81 -10.66 -11.37
N GLY A 168 -13.31 -11.70 -12.05
CA GLY A 168 -14.17 -12.72 -11.45
C GLY A 168 -13.46 -13.60 -10.41
N ALA A 169 -12.18 -13.92 -10.66
CA ALA A 169 -11.36 -14.70 -9.75
C ALA A 169 -11.02 -13.91 -8.47
N LEU A 170 -10.61 -12.64 -8.59
CA LEU A 170 -10.24 -11.79 -7.44
C LEU A 170 -11.43 -11.49 -6.52
N LYS A 171 -12.64 -11.36 -7.08
CA LYS A 171 -13.88 -11.16 -6.30
C LYS A 171 -14.25 -12.36 -5.43
N THR A 172 -13.81 -13.58 -5.78
CA THR A 172 -14.21 -14.82 -5.11
C THR A 172 -13.06 -15.48 -4.35
N ALA A 173 -11.81 -15.22 -4.76
CA ALA A 173 -10.62 -15.77 -4.13
C ALA A 173 -10.34 -15.07 -2.78
N THR A 174 -9.93 -15.86 -1.80
CA THR A 174 -9.35 -15.32 -0.57
C THR A 174 -7.87 -15.01 -0.81
N PRO A 175 -7.39 -13.79 -0.56
CA PRO A 175 -5.99 -13.46 -0.71
C PRO A 175 -5.14 -14.26 0.29
N VAL A 176 -3.96 -14.72 -0.15
CA VAL A 176 -2.98 -15.38 0.73
C VAL A 176 -2.17 -14.38 1.55
N PHE A 177 -2.21 -13.10 1.15
CA PHE A 177 -1.65 -11.97 1.87
C PHE A 177 -2.61 -10.79 1.66
N ASP A 178 -3.07 -10.16 2.74
CA ASP A 178 -3.88 -8.94 2.70
C ASP A 178 -3.47 -8.07 3.87
N MET A 179 -2.68 -7.03 3.59
CA MET A 179 -2.16 -6.14 4.62
C MET A 179 -2.36 -4.67 4.23
N PRO A 180 -2.85 -3.83 5.14
CA PRO A 180 -2.89 -2.39 4.97
C PRO A 180 -1.61 -1.71 5.46
N THR A 181 -1.33 -0.54 4.92
CA THR A 181 -0.33 0.44 5.40
C THR A 181 -0.99 1.49 6.29
N GLU A 182 -0.20 2.30 6.98
CA GLU A 182 -0.69 3.38 7.84
C GLU A 182 -1.49 4.42 7.05
N GLU A 183 -1.14 4.67 5.78
CA GLU A 183 -1.90 5.55 4.88
C GLU A 183 -3.18 4.93 4.30
N GLY A 184 -3.57 3.73 4.77
CA GLY A 184 -4.77 3.04 4.32
C GLY A 184 -4.67 2.40 2.93
N MET A 185 -3.48 2.39 2.30
CA MET A 185 -3.26 1.62 1.08
C MET A 185 -3.17 0.14 1.43
N ARG A 186 -3.93 -0.69 0.71
CA ARG A 186 -4.01 -2.13 0.95
C ARG A 186 -3.29 -2.89 -0.15
N PHE A 187 -2.50 -3.88 0.25
CA PHE A 187 -1.67 -4.69 -0.62
C PHE A 187 -2.09 -6.15 -0.49
N ARG A 188 -2.39 -6.80 -1.61
CA ARG A 188 -2.85 -8.19 -1.59
C ARG A 188 -2.10 -9.07 -2.56
N ILE A 189 -1.97 -10.34 -2.18
CA ILE A 189 -1.44 -11.40 -3.03
C ILE A 189 -2.48 -12.50 -3.12
N TYR A 190 -2.85 -12.87 -4.34
CA TYR A 190 -3.78 -13.94 -4.65
C TYR A 190 -3.06 -15.10 -5.31
N ARG A 191 -3.58 -16.30 -5.08
CA ARG A 191 -3.17 -17.53 -5.77
C ARG A 191 -4.29 -17.98 -6.69
N VAL A 192 -4.04 -17.94 -7.99
CA VAL A 192 -5.00 -18.35 -9.02
C VAL A 192 -4.34 -19.45 -9.86
N GLY A 193 -4.54 -20.71 -9.47
CA GLY A 193 -3.85 -21.84 -10.09
C GLY A 193 -2.33 -21.75 -9.89
N SER A 194 -1.58 -21.72 -11.00
CA SER A 194 -0.12 -21.55 -11.00
C SER A 194 0.33 -20.09 -11.04
N LEU A 195 -0.59 -19.13 -10.92
CA LEU A 195 -0.30 -17.70 -10.93
C LEU A 195 -0.34 -17.10 -9.53
N GLU A 196 0.58 -16.18 -9.28
CA GLU A 196 0.55 -15.23 -8.18
C GLU A 196 0.17 -13.86 -8.74
N VAL A 197 -0.93 -13.30 -8.24
CA VAL A 197 -1.43 -11.99 -8.67
C VAL A 197 -1.29 -11.03 -7.51
N ARG A 198 -0.50 -9.96 -7.70
CA ARG A 198 -0.28 -8.91 -6.70
C ARG A 198 -1.07 -7.67 -7.06
N THR A 199 -1.87 -7.20 -6.12
CA THR A 199 -2.76 -6.05 -6.30
C THR A 199 -2.49 -5.00 -5.23
N VAL A 200 -2.81 -3.75 -5.57
CA VAL A 200 -2.87 -2.64 -4.62
C VAL A 200 -4.21 -1.95 -4.73
N GLN A 201 -4.71 -1.46 -3.61
CA GLN A 201 -5.93 -0.68 -3.54
C GLN A 201 -5.62 0.59 -2.74
N ALA A 202 -5.75 1.74 -3.40
CA ALA A 202 -5.73 3.02 -2.70
C ALA A 202 -6.97 3.14 -1.80
N HIS A 203 -6.92 4.04 -0.82
CA HIS A 203 -8.07 4.28 0.02
C HIS A 203 -9.30 4.68 -0.82
N ASN A 204 -10.43 3.98 -0.65
CA ASN A 204 -11.66 4.09 -1.48
C ASN A 204 -11.44 3.97 -3.00
N GLY A 205 -10.27 3.51 -3.44
CA GLY A 205 -9.96 3.27 -4.84
C GLY A 205 -10.36 1.88 -5.28
N GLU A 206 -10.36 1.67 -6.59
CA GLU A 206 -10.46 0.34 -7.15
C GLU A 206 -9.18 -0.45 -6.88
N GLU A 207 -9.35 -1.76 -6.75
CA GLU A 207 -8.22 -2.68 -6.66
C GLU A 207 -7.59 -2.85 -8.04
N VAL A 208 -6.28 -2.61 -8.14
CA VAL A 208 -5.53 -2.65 -9.40
C VAL A 208 -4.48 -3.75 -9.33
N VAL A 209 -4.43 -4.60 -10.36
CA VAL A 209 -3.35 -5.57 -10.57
C VAL A 209 -2.09 -4.83 -10.98
N GLY A 210 -1.02 -4.95 -10.19
CA GLY A 210 0.27 -4.33 -10.51
C GLY A 210 1.36 -5.30 -10.92
N ALA A 211 1.27 -6.57 -10.52
CA ALA A 211 2.17 -7.62 -11.00
C ALA A 211 1.49 -8.98 -11.04
N VAL A 212 1.90 -9.79 -12.02
CA VAL A 212 1.50 -11.20 -12.15
C VAL A 212 2.76 -12.04 -12.34
N PHE A 213 2.86 -13.13 -11.59
CA PHE A 213 3.97 -14.07 -11.69
C PHE A 213 3.46 -15.48 -11.95
N SER A 214 4.13 -16.22 -12.82
CA SER A 214 4.01 -17.67 -12.89
C SER A 214 4.87 -18.30 -11.82
N VAL A 215 4.32 -19.29 -11.12
CA VAL A 215 4.99 -19.96 -10.01
C VAL A 215 5.34 -21.35 -10.43
N ARG A 216 6.64 -21.59 -10.62
CA ARG A 216 7.18 -22.89 -10.95
C ARG A 216 7.67 -23.55 -9.69
N VAL A 217 7.15 -24.74 -9.37
CA VAL A 217 7.77 -25.58 -8.35
C VAL A 217 9.16 -25.90 -8.86
N ALA A 218 10.21 -25.54 -8.10
CA ALA A 218 11.56 -25.98 -8.44
C ALA A 218 11.51 -27.49 -8.59
N ALA A 219 11.81 -28.01 -9.79
CA ALA A 219 11.93 -29.43 -9.98
C ALA A 219 12.93 -29.91 -8.94
N GLU A 220 12.47 -30.71 -7.97
CA GLU A 220 13.37 -31.31 -7.00
C GLU A 220 14.45 -31.97 -7.86
N GLN A 221 15.68 -31.49 -7.75
CA GLN A 221 16.83 -32.15 -8.35
C GLN A 221 16.89 -33.49 -7.67
N GLY A 222 16.15 -34.45 -8.23
CA GLY A 222 16.15 -35.82 -7.79
C GLY A 222 17.59 -36.26 -7.89
N SER A 223 18.23 -36.39 -6.74
CA SER A 223 19.27 -37.40 -6.54
C SER A 223 18.74 -38.64 -7.25
N GLU A 224 19.33 -38.99 -8.39
CA GLU A 224 19.00 -40.18 -9.19
C GLU A 224 18.98 -41.41 -8.27
N ARG A 225 17.83 -41.70 -7.67
CA ARG A 225 17.52 -43.06 -7.26
C ARG A 225 16.98 -43.69 -8.52
N SER A 226 17.81 -44.50 -9.16
CA SER A 226 17.39 -45.37 -10.25
C SER A 226 16.30 -46.30 -9.73
N VAL A 227 15.05 -45.87 -9.82
CA VAL A 227 13.91 -46.78 -9.68
C VAL A 227 13.71 -47.38 -11.05
N ALA A 228 14.12 -48.64 -11.19
CA ALA A 228 13.86 -49.43 -12.37
C ALA A 228 12.38 -49.79 -12.41
N ASP A 229 11.54 -48.95 -13.01
CA ASP A 229 10.12 -49.28 -13.19
C ASP A 229 9.70 -49.31 -14.66
N LYS A 230 9.19 -50.48 -15.02
CA LYS A 230 8.49 -50.80 -16.27
C LYS A 230 7.04 -50.38 -16.13
N GLU A 231 6.70 -49.15 -16.49
CA GLU A 231 5.29 -48.75 -16.60
C GLU A 231 4.83 -48.76 -18.07
N LEU A 232 3.85 -49.62 -18.35
CA LEU A 232 3.14 -49.70 -19.61
C LEU A 232 2.03 -48.65 -19.63
N ILE A 233 2.20 -47.61 -20.45
CA ILE A 233 1.16 -46.62 -20.70
C ILE A 233 0.08 -47.25 -21.60
N VAL A 234 -1.10 -47.54 -21.03
CA VAL A 234 -2.28 -47.94 -21.80
C VAL A 234 -3.09 -46.70 -22.16
N LYS A 235 -3.26 -46.48 -23.47
CA LYS A 235 -3.96 -45.35 -24.07
C LYS A 235 -5.48 -45.54 -23.92
N ALA A 236 -6.13 -44.75 -23.09
CA ALA A 236 -7.59 -44.71 -23.00
C ALA A 236 -8.16 -43.77 -24.08
N GLN A 237 -8.91 -44.32 -25.05
CA GLN A 237 -9.75 -43.54 -25.95
C GLN A 237 -11.14 -43.38 -25.32
N SER A 238 -11.55 -42.14 -25.07
CA SER A 238 -12.92 -41.78 -24.71
C SER A 238 -13.74 -41.58 -25.99
N ALA A 239 -14.79 -42.37 -26.16
CA ALA A 239 -15.81 -42.17 -27.19
C ALA A 239 -16.94 -41.31 -26.59
N TYR A 240 -17.17 -40.13 -27.16
CA TYR A 240 -18.36 -39.33 -26.89
C TYR A 240 -19.47 -39.73 -27.86
N GLU A 241 -20.55 -40.27 -27.32
CA GLU A 241 -21.78 -40.60 -28.05
C GLU A 241 -22.71 -39.38 -28.06
N GLN A 242 -22.96 -38.81 -29.24
CA GLN A 242 -23.93 -37.74 -29.42
C GLN A 242 -25.34 -38.33 -29.52
N VAL A 243 -26.17 -38.10 -28.50
CA VAL A 243 -27.61 -38.37 -28.58
C VAL A 243 -28.32 -37.12 -29.10
N THR A 244 -28.67 -37.13 -30.37
CA THR A 244 -29.63 -36.19 -30.98
C THR A 244 -31.03 -36.42 -30.41
N ARG A 245 -31.61 -35.41 -29.76
CA ARG A 245 -33.03 -35.39 -29.40
C ARG A 245 -33.80 -34.56 -30.43
N LYS A 246 -34.63 -35.25 -31.23
CA LYS A 246 -35.73 -34.65 -32.00
C LYS A 246 -37.03 -34.83 -31.20
N GLN A 247 -37.70 -33.73 -30.89
CA GLN A 247 -39.10 -33.42 -31.22
C GLN A 247 -39.54 -32.15 -30.49
#